data_AF-A0A7Y2ZC91-F1
#
_entry.id   AF-A0A7Y2ZC91-F1
#
_cell.length_a   1.000
_cell.length_b   1.000
_cell.length_c   1.000
_cell.angle_alpha   90.00
_cell.angle_beta   90.00
_cell.angle_gamma   90.00
#
_symmetry.space_group_name_H-M   'P 1'
#
loop_
_entity.id
_entity.type
_entity.pdbx_description
1 polymer ?
#
loop_
_entity_poly.entity_id
_entity_poly.type
_entity_poly.pdbx_seq_one_letter_code
_entity_poly.pdbx_strand_id
1 'polypeptide(L)'
;ELKNMNSFRNVQAALEFEVRRQRDLLLEKDKVIQQTLLWNPDTGKTEPMRGKEDAHDYRYFPCPDLIPVEIDEQWIEEIREGLPELPDQKRQRFIDEFSLPDYDAIILTESKELADYFEAAVEVCPQPKKVSNWMMTELLRELKGAEIDQCLVLPNQLGSLLNMVEEGIISGKIAKTVFNDMLESGKDPEQIVKDKNLVQVSDESELLALVREIIEQNPTQAEEFRGGKTKVMGFFIGQLMQKTKGKANPKLANQLFNQELSG
;
A
#
# COMPACT_ATOMS: atom_id res chain seq x y z
N GLU A 1 21.62 27.87 16.87
CA GLU A 1 20.95 26.61 17.27
C GLU A 1 19.45 26.88 17.30
N LEU A 2 18.65 26.08 16.61
CA LEU A 2 17.20 26.20 16.59
C LEU A 2 16.58 25.19 17.56
N LYS A 3 15.60 25.61 18.35
CA LYS A 3 14.84 24.78 19.28
C LYS A 3 13.34 24.95 19.04
N ASN A 4 12.54 24.07 19.65
CA ASN A 4 11.07 24.10 19.61
C ASN A 4 10.46 23.82 18.22
N MET A 5 10.90 22.75 17.56
CA MET A 5 10.34 22.29 16.29
C MET A 5 9.68 20.92 16.50
N ASN A 6 8.36 20.90 16.58
CA ASN A 6 7.59 19.69 16.93
C ASN A 6 7.10 18.88 15.70
N SER A 7 7.53 19.25 14.49
CA SER A 7 7.14 18.55 13.26
C SER A 7 8.20 18.72 12.17
N PHE A 8 8.26 17.78 11.22
CA PHE A 8 9.16 17.87 10.07
C PHE A 8 8.93 19.15 9.24
N ARG A 9 7.67 19.55 9.07
CA ARG A 9 7.31 20.81 8.40
C ARG A 9 7.89 22.03 9.14
N ASN A 10 7.82 22.04 10.47
CA ASN A 10 8.38 23.14 11.27
C ASN A 10 9.90 23.16 11.22
N VAL A 11 10.56 21.99 11.22
CA VAL A 11 12.02 21.89 11.04
C VAL A 11 12.42 22.49 9.69
N GLN A 12 11.76 22.08 8.60
CA GLN A 12 12.02 22.62 7.27
C GLN A 12 11.82 24.14 7.23
N ALA A 13 10.65 24.62 7.68
CA ALA A 13 10.32 26.05 7.65
C ALA A 13 11.28 26.90 8.49
N ALA A 14 11.67 26.42 9.68
CA ALA A 14 12.62 27.10 10.55
C ALA A 14 14.01 27.20 9.91
N LEU A 15 14.46 26.11 9.27
CA LEU A 15 15.74 26.10 8.54
C LEU A 15 15.70 27.04 7.34
N GLU A 16 14.65 27.00 6.53
CA GLU A 16 14.50 27.90 5.38
C GLU A 16 14.48 29.38 5.78
N PHE A 17 13.78 29.70 6.86
CA PHE A 17 13.76 31.06 7.42
C PHE A 17 15.14 31.50 7.87
N GLU A 18 15.82 30.67 8.67
CA GLU A 18 17.11 31.04 9.25
C GLU A 18 18.23 31.11 8.19
N VAL A 19 18.19 30.25 7.17
CA VAL A 19 19.09 30.35 6.00
C VAL A 19 18.93 31.70 5.31
N ARG A 20 17.68 32.17 5.10
CA ARG A 20 17.44 33.50 4.50
C ARG A 20 17.93 34.62 5.42
N ARG A 21 17.58 34.58 6.71
CA ARG A 21 17.98 35.60 7.69
C ARG A 21 19.50 35.73 7.79
N GLN A 22 20.22 34.61 7.91
CA GLN A 22 21.68 34.63 7.99
C GLN A 22 22.32 35.08 6.68
N ARG A 23 21.74 34.70 5.53
CA ARG A 23 22.21 35.19 4.23
C ARG A 23 22.09 36.71 4.13
N ASP A 24 20.96 37.28 4.53
CA ASP A 24 20.73 38.73 4.45
C ASP A 24 21.70 39.48 5.37
N LEU A 25 21.93 38.99 6.60
CA LEU A 25 22.96 39.50 7.51
C LEU A 25 24.37 39.50 6.87
N LEU A 26 24.74 38.42 6.20
CA LEU A 26 26.04 38.32 5.54
C LEU A 26 26.18 39.28 4.34
N LEU A 27 25.09 39.51 3.60
CA LEU A 27 25.06 40.46 2.47
C LEU A 27 25.20 41.91 2.93
N GLU A 28 24.63 42.25 4.08
CA GLU A 28 24.76 43.56 4.73
C GLU A 28 26.13 43.75 5.42
N LYS A 29 27.01 42.75 5.34
CA LYS A 29 28.33 42.67 6.01
C LYS A 29 28.25 42.67 7.55
N ASP A 30 27.10 42.27 8.09
CA ASP A 30 26.91 42.04 9.51
C ASP A 30 27.46 40.66 9.93
N LYS A 31 27.60 40.46 11.25
CA LYS A 31 28.16 39.24 11.82
C LYS A 31 27.07 38.29 12.27
N VAL A 32 27.18 37.01 11.88
CA VAL A 32 26.36 35.94 12.44
C VAL A 32 26.86 35.62 13.84
N ILE A 33 26.10 36.03 14.86
CA ILE A 33 26.39 35.76 16.26
C ILE A 33 25.86 34.38 16.68
N GLN A 34 26.62 33.69 17.54
CA GLN A 34 26.20 32.40 18.06
C GLN A 34 25.08 32.59 19.09
N GLN A 35 23.89 32.06 18.77
CA GLN A 35 22.70 32.21 19.59
C GLN A 35 21.81 30.97 19.53
N THR A 36 20.99 30.83 20.58
CA THR A 36 19.90 29.86 20.62
C THR A 36 18.62 30.59 20.24
N LEU A 37 17.95 30.07 19.22
CA LEU A 37 16.73 30.61 18.63
C LEU A 37 15.58 29.64 18.88
N LEU A 38 14.38 30.16 19.05
CA LEU A 38 13.14 29.39 19.13
C LEU A 38 12.35 29.57 17.85
N TRP A 39 11.82 28.49 17.30
CA TRP A 39 10.85 28.57 16.21
C TRP A 39 9.46 28.91 16.74
N ASN A 40 8.85 29.96 16.17
CA ASN A 40 7.47 30.33 16.41
C ASN A 40 6.64 29.98 15.15
N PRO A 41 5.81 28.92 15.18
CA PRO A 41 5.05 28.49 14.02
C PRO A 41 3.92 29.47 13.64
N ASP A 42 3.39 30.25 14.59
CA ASP A 42 2.29 31.18 14.34
C ASP A 42 2.76 32.40 13.54
N THR A 43 3.98 32.87 13.83
CA THR A 43 4.58 34.02 13.14
C THR A 43 5.49 33.62 11.98
N GLY A 44 5.86 32.34 11.89
CA GLY A 44 6.79 31.80 10.88
C GLY A 44 8.20 32.37 11.00
N LYS A 45 8.63 32.71 12.22
CA LYS A 45 9.91 33.39 12.50
C LYS A 45 10.67 32.70 13.61
N THR A 46 11.98 32.92 13.60
CA THR A 46 12.87 32.53 14.70
C THR A 46 13.07 33.69 15.66
N GLU A 47 12.84 33.45 16.94
CA GLU A 47 13.00 34.46 18.00
C GLU A 47 14.25 34.16 18.83
N PRO A 48 15.07 35.17 19.18
CA PRO A 48 16.25 34.96 20.01
C PRO A 48 15.85 34.62 21.44
N MET A 49 16.35 33.50 21.95
CA MET A 49 16.15 33.09 23.34
C MET A 49 17.34 33.50 24.21
N ARG A 50 18.55 33.15 23.77
CA ARG A 50 19.78 33.48 24.49
C ARG A 50 20.99 33.57 23.57
N GLY A 51 21.85 34.56 23.80
CA GLY A 51 23.21 34.56 23.27
C GLY A 51 24.06 33.45 23.88
N LYS A 52 24.97 32.88 23.09
CA LYS A 52 26.05 32.02 23.58
C LYS A 52 27.29 32.89 23.78
N GLU A 53 27.29 33.70 24.84
CA GLU A 53 28.45 34.53 25.18
C GLU A 53 29.58 33.72 25.82
N ASP A 54 29.27 32.57 26.42
CA ASP A 54 30.25 31.59 26.89
C ASP A 54 29.82 30.17 26.50
N ALA A 55 30.77 29.34 26.06
CA ALA A 55 30.54 27.91 25.95
C ALA A 55 30.20 27.37 27.34
N HIS A 56 29.05 26.72 27.49
CA HIS A 56 28.65 26.17 28.77
C HIS A 56 29.69 25.18 29.29
N ASP A 57 30.32 25.50 30.41
CA ASP A 57 31.15 24.55 31.14
C ASP A 57 30.24 23.60 31.92
N TYR A 58 29.87 22.49 31.28
CA TYR A 58 29.11 21.41 31.91
C TYR A 58 29.94 20.62 32.93
N ARG A 59 31.24 20.90 33.05
CA ARG A 59 32.17 20.24 33.99
C ARG A 59 32.05 18.72 33.90
N TYR A 60 32.15 18.17 32.69
CA TYR A 60 32.08 16.71 32.49
C TYR A 60 33.19 16.03 33.31
N PHE A 61 32.79 15.05 34.14
CA PHE A 61 33.69 14.14 34.84
C PHE A 61 33.09 12.73 34.80
N PRO A 62 33.92 11.67 34.85
CA PRO A 62 33.42 10.30 34.92
C PRO A 62 32.54 10.11 36.16
N CYS A 63 31.32 9.60 35.98
CA CYS A 63 30.42 9.33 37.09
C CYS A 63 31.03 8.24 37.99
N PRO A 64 31.41 8.53 39.26
CA PRO A 64 32.06 7.55 40.12
C PRO A 64 31.09 6.48 40.64
N ASP A 65 29.78 6.78 40.61
CA ASP A 65 28.72 5.87 41.07
C ASP A 65 28.39 4.78 40.03
N LEU A 66 28.78 4.99 38.77
CA LEU A 66 28.57 4.04 37.67
C LEU A 66 29.89 3.34 37.34
N ILE A 67 29.89 2.02 37.47
CA ILE A 67 30.99 1.18 37.01
C ILE A 67 31.05 1.27 35.47
N PRO A 68 32.24 1.31 34.85
CA PRO A 68 32.36 1.22 33.40
C PRO A 68 31.63 0.00 32.85
N VAL A 69 30.82 0.21 31.80
CA VAL A 69 30.16 -0.88 31.08
C VAL A 69 31.14 -1.43 30.06
N GLU A 70 31.59 -2.66 30.29
CA GLU A 70 32.37 -3.41 29.31
C GLU A 70 31.41 -4.20 28.42
N ILE A 71 31.49 -3.99 27.11
CA ILE A 71 30.66 -4.67 26.11
C ILE A 71 31.56 -5.68 25.42
N ASP A 72 31.36 -6.97 25.70
CA ASP A 72 32.12 -8.05 25.07
C ASP A 72 31.61 -8.37 23.65
N GLU A 73 32.43 -9.09 22.88
CA GLU A 73 32.11 -9.45 21.49
C GLU A 73 30.90 -10.39 21.40
N GLN A 74 30.70 -11.26 22.39
CA GLN A 74 29.57 -12.18 22.40
C GLN A 74 28.26 -11.42 22.53
N TRP A 75 28.19 -10.43 23.44
CA TRP A 75 27.01 -9.59 23.62
C TRP A 75 26.69 -8.75 22.37
N ILE A 76 27.72 -8.26 21.67
CA ILE A 76 27.54 -7.55 20.40
C ILE A 76 26.92 -8.47 19.35
N GLU A 77 27.40 -9.70 19.24
CA GLU A 77 26.91 -10.64 18.23
C GLU A 77 25.48 -11.11 18.55
N GLU A 78 25.17 -11.39 19.83
CA GLU A 78 23.81 -11.72 20.27
C GLU A 78 22.80 -10.62 19.91
N ILE A 79 23.15 -9.35 20.13
CA ILE A 79 22.28 -8.23 19.74
C ILE A 79 22.18 -8.14 18.21
N ARG A 80 23.30 -8.30 17.50
CA ARG A 80 23.35 -8.19 16.04
C ARG A 80 22.46 -9.23 15.36
N GLU A 81 22.49 -10.47 15.84
CA GLU A 81 21.62 -11.55 15.35
C GLU A 81 20.13 -11.29 15.66
N GLY A 82 19.83 -10.56 16.73
CA GLY A 82 18.47 -10.18 17.11
C GLY A 82 17.92 -8.94 16.39
N LEU A 83 18.75 -8.20 15.64
CA LEU A 83 18.28 -7.02 14.91
C LEU A 83 17.42 -7.44 13.72
N PRO A 84 16.21 -6.86 13.57
CA PRO A 84 15.39 -7.12 12.39
C PRO A 84 16.03 -6.50 11.15
N GLU A 85 15.58 -6.98 9.98
CA GLU A 85 15.91 -6.37 8.69
C GLU A 85 15.51 -4.89 8.68
N LEU A 86 16.45 -4.02 8.28
CA LEU A 86 16.18 -2.59 8.20
C LEU A 86 15.28 -2.26 6.99
N PRO A 87 14.49 -1.17 7.03
CA PRO A 87 13.56 -0.83 5.95
C PRO A 87 14.21 -0.74 4.57
N ASP A 88 15.40 -0.13 4.46
CA ASP A 88 16.13 -0.02 3.18
C ASP A 88 16.55 -1.39 2.62
N GLN A 89 16.95 -2.30 3.50
CA GLN A 89 17.32 -3.67 3.12
C GLN A 89 16.07 -4.44 2.67
N LYS A 90 14.98 -4.35 3.44
CA LYS A 90 13.70 -5.00 3.12
C LYS A 90 13.12 -4.48 1.80
N ARG A 91 13.20 -3.17 1.55
CA ARG A 91 12.80 -2.55 0.27
C ARG A 91 13.59 -3.12 -0.89
N GLN A 92 14.91 -3.19 -0.76
CA GLN A 92 15.78 -3.74 -1.81
C GLN A 92 15.44 -5.21 -2.08
N ARG A 93 15.20 -6.01 -1.02
CA ARG A 93 14.76 -7.40 -1.12
C ARG A 93 13.42 -7.52 -1.84
N PHE A 94 12.45 -6.65 -1.54
CA PHE A 94 11.15 -6.65 -2.21
C PHE A 94 11.26 -6.34 -3.71
N ILE A 95 12.22 -5.52 -4.11
CA ILE A 95 12.49 -5.24 -5.52
C ILE A 95 13.16 -6.44 -6.18
N ASP A 96 14.20 -7.01 -5.55
CA ASP A 96 15.04 -8.03 -6.17
C ASP A 96 14.38 -9.41 -6.18
N GLU A 97 13.80 -9.85 -5.05
CA GLU A 97 13.21 -11.19 -4.89
C GLU A 97 11.76 -11.24 -5.39
N PHE A 98 10.96 -10.22 -5.05
CA PHE A 98 9.54 -10.18 -5.42
C PHE A 98 9.25 -9.43 -6.73
N SER A 99 10.30 -8.87 -7.37
CA SER A 99 10.19 -8.12 -8.63
C SER A 99 9.16 -6.99 -8.55
N LEU A 100 9.03 -6.36 -7.39
CA LEU A 100 8.11 -5.25 -7.18
C LEU A 100 8.68 -3.95 -7.76
N PRO A 101 7.82 -3.05 -8.27
CA PRO A 101 8.23 -1.68 -8.59
C PRO A 101 8.77 -0.97 -7.35
N ASP A 102 9.74 -0.07 -7.55
CA ASP A 102 10.35 0.70 -6.46
C ASP A 102 9.31 1.47 -5.63
N TYR A 103 8.31 2.05 -6.30
CA TYR A 103 7.22 2.78 -5.66
C TYR A 103 6.41 1.90 -4.68
N ASP A 104 6.06 0.70 -5.10
CA ASP A 104 5.32 -0.26 -4.27
C ASP A 104 6.17 -0.69 -3.08
N ALA A 105 7.46 -0.99 -3.31
CA ALA A 105 8.37 -1.43 -2.27
C ALA A 105 8.58 -0.35 -1.19
N ILE A 106 8.66 0.93 -1.58
CA ILE A 106 8.74 2.05 -0.61
C ILE A 106 7.52 2.02 0.31
N ILE A 107 6.31 1.94 -0.25
CA ILE A 107 5.09 2.07 0.54
C ILE A 107 4.89 0.84 1.43
N LEU A 108 5.11 -0.37 0.91
CA LEU A 108 4.98 -1.60 1.69
C LEU A 108 6.01 -1.70 2.83
N THR A 109 7.10 -0.94 2.78
CA THR A 109 8.14 -0.90 3.82
C THR A 109 8.11 0.36 4.69
N GLU A 110 7.06 1.19 4.58
CA GLU A 110 6.87 2.37 5.44
C GLU A 110 6.73 2.02 6.93
N SER A 111 6.12 0.86 7.23
CA SER A 111 6.07 0.32 8.58
C SER A 111 6.42 -1.17 8.57
N LYS A 112 6.92 -1.66 9.71
CA LYS A 112 7.29 -3.07 9.87
C LYS A 112 6.07 -3.96 9.73
N GLU A 113 4.96 -3.55 10.34
CA GLU A 113 3.71 -4.28 10.40
C GLU A 113 3.11 -4.46 9.00
N LEU A 114 3.19 -3.44 8.15
CA LEU A 114 2.69 -3.52 6.77
C LEU A 114 3.56 -4.46 5.93
N ALA A 115 4.88 -4.42 6.13
CA ALA A 115 5.81 -5.29 5.43
C ALA A 115 5.62 -6.76 5.84
N ASP A 116 5.49 -7.02 7.15
CA ASP A 116 5.25 -8.36 7.70
C ASP A 116 3.88 -8.91 7.24
N TYR A 117 2.85 -8.05 7.15
CA TYR A 117 1.55 -8.41 6.59
C TYR A 117 1.65 -8.82 5.11
N PHE A 118 2.41 -8.08 4.31
CA PHE A 118 2.64 -8.40 2.90
C PHE A 118 3.33 -9.77 2.76
N GLU A 119 4.40 -10.00 3.50
CA GLU A 119 5.14 -11.27 3.43
C GLU A 119 4.25 -12.46 3.81
N ALA A 120 3.50 -12.37 4.91
CA ALA A 120 2.58 -13.41 5.32
C ALA A 120 1.46 -13.66 4.29
N ALA A 121 0.97 -12.62 3.61
CA ALA A 121 -0.01 -12.78 2.54
C ALA A 121 0.60 -13.44 1.28
N VAL A 122 1.87 -13.16 0.98
CA VAL A 122 2.62 -13.77 -0.13
C VAL A 122 2.96 -15.24 0.14
N GLU A 123 3.22 -15.62 1.39
CA GLU A 123 3.41 -17.03 1.77
C GLU A 123 2.20 -17.89 1.40
N VAL A 124 1.00 -17.36 1.57
CA VAL A 124 -0.24 -18.05 1.19
C VAL A 124 -0.49 -17.93 -0.32
N CYS A 125 -0.36 -16.74 -0.89
CA CYS A 125 -0.54 -16.50 -2.32
C CYS A 125 0.80 -16.13 -2.98
N PRO A 126 1.49 -17.07 -3.67
CA PRO A 126 2.82 -16.86 -4.25
C PRO A 126 2.77 -16.02 -5.54
N GLN A 127 2.05 -14.90 -5.50
CA GLN A 127 1.89 -13.91 -6.55
C GLN A 127 2.17 -12.50 -5.98
N PRO A 128 3.44 -12.16 -5.68
CA PRO A 128 3.78 -10.94 -4.94
C PRO A 128 3.23 -9.65 -5.58
N LYS A 129 3.26 -9.56 -6.91
CA LYS A 129 2.69 -8.41 -7.64
C LYS A 129 1.18 -8.25 -7.44
N LYS A 130 0.43 -9.35 -7.35
CA LYS A 130 -1.03 -9.30 -7.13
C LYS A 130 -1.32 -8.89 -5.69
N VAL A 131 -0.60 -9.46 -4.73
CA VAL A 131 -0.69 -9.09 -3.31
C VAL A 131 -0.37 -7.61 -3.12
N SER A 132 0.77 -7.13 -3.67
CA SER A 132 1.18 -5.72 -3.62
C SER A 132 0.06 -4.82 -4.16
N ASN A 133 -0.39 -5.05 -5.40
CA ASN A 133 -1.45 -4.25 -6.01
C ASN A 133 -2.73 -4.22 -5.17
N TRP A 134 -3.12 -5.34 -4.58
CA TRP A 134 -4.33 -5.41 -3.76
C TRP A 134 -4.18 -4.66 -2.45
N MET A 135 -3.02 -4.80 -1.79
CA MET A 135 -2.72 -4.05 -0.57
C MET A 135 -2.73 -2.56 -0.84
N MET A 136 -2.06 -2.13 -1.90
CA MET A 136 -1.93 -0.74 -2.30
C MET A 136 -3.28 -0.08 -2.67
N THR A 137 -4.20 -0.81 -3.29
CA THR A 137 -5.42 -0.24 -3.88
C THR A 137 -6.70 -0.48 -3.08
N GLU A 138 -6.82 -1.64 -2.43
CA GLU A 138 -8.02 -2.01 -1.69
C GLU A 138 -7.75 -1.91 -0.18
N LEU A 139 -6.71 -2.56 0.34
CA LEU A 139 -6.45 -2.60 1.79
C LEU A 139 -6.12 -1.23 2.37
N LEU A 140 -5.11 -0.53 1.82
CA LEU A 140 -4.71 0.80 2.29
C LEU A 140 -5.83 1.84 2.09
N ARG A 141 -6.69 1.65 1.07
CA ARG A 141 -7.86 2.51 0.85
C ARG A 141 -8.88 2.37 1.97
N GLU A 142 -9.16 1.13 2.40
CA GLU A 142 -10.15 0.89 3.46
C GLU A 142 -9.60 1.23 4.86
N LEU A 143 -8.29 1.11 5.08
CA LEU A 143 -7.65 1.54 6.33
C LEU A 143 -7.76 3.05 6.56
N LYS A 144 -7.85 3.88 5.50
CA LYS A 144 -8.02 5.35 5.60
C LYS A 144 -7.00 6.02 6.54
N GLY A 145 -5.79 5.50 6.60
CA GLY A 145 -4.71 5.98 7.48
C GLY A 145 -4.71 5.38 8.90
N ALA A 146 -5.57 4.41 9.18
CA ALA A 146 -5.43 3.53 10.35
C ALA A 146 -4.24 2.57 10.18
N GLU A 147 -3.68 2.13 11.29
CA GLU A 147 -2.62 1.12 11.31
C GLU A 147 -3.16 -0.24 10.87
N ILE A 148 -2.30 -1.02 10.19
CA ILE A 148 -2.64 -2.35 9.67
C ILE A 148 -3.11 -3.31 10.77
N ASP A 149 -2.62 -3.14 12.00
CA ASP A 149 -3.00 -3.94 13.17
C ASP A 149 -4.47 -3.77 13.57
N GLN A 150 -5.12 -2.71 13.10
CA GLN A 150 -6.55 -2.47 13.31
C GLN A 150 -7.41 -3.16 12.25
N CYS A 151 -6.80 -3.76 11.22
CA CYS A 151 -7.51 -4.49 10.18
C CYS A 151 -8.03 -5.82 10.74
N LEU A 152 -9.34 -6.07 10.59
CA LEU A 152 -9.94 -7.36 10.94
C LEU A 152 -9.52 -8.49 10.00
N VAL A 153 -9.03 -8.16 8.81
CA VAL A 153 -8.61 -9.15 7.80
C VAL A 153 -7.16 -9.53 8.06
N LEU A 154 -6.93 -10.78 8.44
CA LEU A 154 -5.60 -11.32 8.66
C LEU A 154 -4.86 -11.53 7.32
N PRO A 155 -3.52 -11.47 7.29
CA PRO A 155 -2.74 -11.62 6.06
C PRO A 155 -3.00 -12.95 5.34
N ASN A 156 -3.15 -14.04 6.10
CA ASN A 156 -3.47 -15.36 5.55
C ASN A 156 -4.85 -15.40 4.87
N GLN A 157 -5.81 -14.63 5.39
CA GLN A 157 -7.15 -14.54 4.80
C GLN A 157 -7.11 -13.75 3.49
N LEU A 158 -6.31 -12.67 3.44
CA LEU A 158 -6.09 -11.94 2.19
C LEU A 158 -5.42 -12.83 1.14
N GLY A 159 -4.35 -13.56 1.52
CA GLY A 159 -3.69 -14.50 0.61
C GLY A 159 -4.66 -15.58 0.11
N SER A 160 -5.51 -16.13 0.98
CA SER A 160 -6.52 -17.12 0.59
C SER A 160 -7.54 -16.54 -0.41
N LEU A 161 -8.03 -15.31 -0.18
CA LEU A 161 -8.92 -14.62 -1.11
C LEU A 161 -8.28 -14.46 -2.50
N LEU A 162 -7.01 -14.08 -2.54
CA LEU A 162 -6.28 -13.87 -3.80
C LEU A 162 -6.01 -15.20 -4.52
N ASN A 163 -5.73 -16.29 -3.80
CA ASN A 163 -5.66 -17.63 -4.39
C ASN A 163 -6.98 -18.05 -5.05
N MET A 164 -8.12 -17.78 -4.41
CA MET A 164 -9.43 -18.07 -5.03
C MET A 164 -9.66 -17.30 -6.34
N VAL A 165 -9.07 -16.12 -6.48
CA VAL A 165 -9.08 -15.36 -7.74
C VAL A 165 -8.14 -15.99 -8.76
N GLU A 166 -6.96 -16.44 -8.34
CA GLU A 166 -5.99 -17.11 -9.21
C GLU A 166 -6.54 -18.41 -9.80
N GLU A 167 -7.16 -19.23 -8.94
CA GLU A 167 -7.78 -20.50 -9.31
C GLU A 167 -9.05 -20.32 -10.15
N GLY A 168 -9.54 -19.08 -10.30
CA GLY A 168 -10.75 -18.78 -11.05
C GLY A 168 -12.04 -19.20 -10.35
N ILE A 169 -12.00 -19.46 -9.03
CA ILE A 169 -13.18 -19.76 -8.22
C ILE A 169 -14.07 -18.51 -8.13
N ILE A 170 -13.47 -17.34 -7.99
CA ILE A 170 -14.17 -16.05 -7.94
C ILE A 170 -13.59 -15.04 -8.92
N SER A 171 -14.43 -14.12 -9.40
CA SER A 171 -13.94 -13.00 -10.22
C SER A 171 -13.24 -11.96 -9.35
N GLY A 172 -12.32 -11.18 -9.92
CA GLY A 172 -11.72 -10.05 -9.19
C GLY A 172 -12.76 -9.02 -8.72
N LYS A 173 -13.91 -8.91 -9.40
CA LYS A 173 -15.03 -8.06 -8.95
C LYS A 173 -15.71 -8.65 -7.71
N ILE A 174 -15.95 -9.95 -7.71
CA ILE A 174 -16.52 -10.68 -6.57
C ILE A 174 -15.55 -10.63 -5.38
N ALA A 175 -14.25 -10.76 -5.61
CA ALA A 175 -13.24 -10.67 -4.56
C ALA A 175 -13.29 -9.35 -3.81
N LYS A 176 -13.56 -8.22 -4.48
CA LYS A 176 -13.77 -6.92 -3.79
C LYS A 176 -15.00 -6.94 -2.90
N THR A 177 -16.10 -7.56 -3.35
CA THR A 177 -17.32 -7.70 -2.53
C THR A 177 -17.06 -8.58 -1.31
N VAL A 178 -16.38 -9.72 -1.50
CA VAL A 178 -15.99 -10.62 -0.41
C VAL A 178 -15.06 -9.91 0.57
N PHE A 179 -14.07 -9.17 0.08
CA PHE A 179 -13.13 -8.41 0.92
C PHE A 179 -13.84 -7.39 1.82
N ASN A 180 -14.84 -6.67 1.30
CA ASN A 180 -15.64 -5.76 2.13
C ASN A 180 -16.41 -6.51 3.22
N ASP A 181 -16.98 -7.67 2.90
CA ASP A 181 -17.64 -8.50 3.91
C ASP A 181 -16.64 -9.03 4.97
N MET A 182 -15.41 -9.35 4.54
CA MET A 182 -14.33 -9.77 5.45
C MET A 182 -13.94 -8.64 6.39
N LEU A 183 -13.83 -7.41 5.89
CA LEU A 183 -13.55 -6.23 6.71
C LEU A 183 -14.64 -5.94 7.74
N GLU A 184 -15.92 -6.22 7.43
CA GLU A 184 -17.02 -6.04 8.37
C GLU A 184 -17.15 -7.18 9.39
N SER A 185 -16.89 -8.42 8.96
CA SER A 185 -17.23 -9.61 9.75
C SER A 185 -16.04 -10.38 10.31
N GLY A 186 -14.82 -10.17 9.80
CA GLY A 186 -13.62 -10.95 10.12
C GLY A 186 -13.65 -12.42 9.66
N LYS A 187 -14.67 -12.82 8.89
CA LYS A 187 -14.83 -14.19 8.41
C LYS A 187 -13.87 -14.53 7.28
N ASP A 188 -13.57 -15.83 7.14
CA ASP A 188 -12.76 -16.33 6.04
C ASP A 188 -13.43 -16.14 4.67
N PRO A 189 -12.64 -15.87 3.60
CA PRO A 189 -13.16 -15.63 2.26
C PRO A 189 -13.94 -16.82 1.71
N GLU A 190 -13.48 -18.05 1.98
CA GLU A 190 -14.16 -19.26 1.53
C GLU A 190 -15.57 -19.40 2.11
N GLN A 191 -15.73 -19.06 3.40
CA GLN A 191 -17.03 -19.14 4.07
C GLN A 191 -18.00 -18.13 3.46
N ILE A 192 -17.55 -16.90 3.23
CA ILE A 192 -18.37 -15.85 2.61
C ILE A 192 -18.77 -16.25 1.19
N VAL A 193 -17.84 -16.81 0.40
CA VAL A 193 -18.12 -17.27 -0.97
C VAL A 193 -19.15 -18.39 -0.99
N LYS A 194 -19.07 -19.36 -0.06
CA LYS A 194 -20.04 -20.45 0.07
C LYS A 194 -21.41 -19.93 0.53
N ASP A 195 -21.44 -19.13 1.59
CA ASP A 195 -22.68 -18.58 2.18
C ASP A 195 -23.47 -17.74 1.17
N LYS A 196 -22.77 -16.96 0.34
CA LYS A 196 -23.39 -16.09 -0.67
C LYS A 196 -23.48 -16.74 -2.06
N ASN A 197 -23.06 -18.00 -2.20
CA ASN A 197 -23.02 -18.75 -3.46
C ASN A 197 -22.36 -17.93 -4.59
N LEU A 198 -21.16 -17.42 -4.35
CA LEU A 198 -20.45 -16.48 -5.24
C LEU A 198 -19.45 -17.14 -6.20
N VAL A 199 -19.44 -18.46 -6.27
CA VAL A 199 -18.56 -19.22 -7.18
C VAL A 199 -18.86 -18.82 -8.64
N GLN A 200 -17.80 -18.63 -9.43
CA GLN A 200 -17.91 -18.33 -10.85
C GLN A 200 -18.59 -19.47 -11.59
N VAL A 201 -19.46 -19.11 -12.53
CA VAL A 201 -20.01 -20.06 -13.49
C VAL A 201 -19.01 -20.17 -14.64
N SER A 202 -18.38 -21.33 -14.75
CA SER A 202 -17.38 -21.65 -15.78
C SER A 202 -17.90 -22.65 -16.82
N ASP A 203 -19.14 -23.16 -16.65
CA ASP A 203 -19.73 -24.11 -17.60
C ASP A 203 -19.96 -23.41 -18.95
N GLU A 204 -19.19 -23.84 -19.94
CA GLU A 204 -19.23 -23.29 -21.29
C GLU A 204 -20.62 -23.45 -21.90
N SER A 205 -21.32 -24.55 -21.62
CA SER A 205 -22.64 -24.83 -22.18
C SER A 205 -23.72 -23.89 -21.65
N GLU A 206 -23.72 -23.59 -20.34
CA GLU A 206 -24.63 -22.63 -19.73
C GLU A 206 -24.34 -21.19 -20.20
N LEU A 207 -23.07 -20.82 -20.29
CA LEU A 207 -22.66 -19.50 -20.77
C LEU A 207 -23.00 -19.30 -22.24
N LEU A 208 -22.83 -20.32 -23.07
CA LEU A 208 -23.10 -20.26 -24.51
C LEU A 208 -24.60 -20.09 -24.80
N ALA A 209 -25.46 -20.73 -24.01
CA ALA A 209 -26.91 -20.51 -24.08
C ALA A 209 -27.29 -19.04 -23.77
N LEU A 210 -26.72 -18.46 -22.71
CA LEU A 210 -26.94 -17.06 -22.34
C LEU A 210 -26.36 -16.09 -23.38
N VAL A 211 -25.19 -16.39 -23.95
CA VAL A 211 -24.56 -15.60 -25.01
C VAL A 211 -25.47 -15.51 -26.23
N ARG A 212 -26.00 -16.64 -26.71
CA ARG A 212 -26.94 -16.67 -27.84
C ARG A 212 -28.21 -15.87 -27.56
N GLU A 213 -28.78 -16.04 -26.37
CA GLU A 213 -29.96 -15.29 -25.94
C GLU A 213 -29.71 -13.78 -25.95
N ILE A 214 -28.52 -13.33 -25.49
CA ILE A 214 -28.16 -11.91 -25.48
C ILE A 214 -27.97 -11.37 -26.90
N ILE A 215 -27.37 -12.16 -27.81
CA ILE A 215 -27.19 -11.77 -29.21
C ILE A 215 -28.55 -11.63 -29.91
N GLU A 216 -29.46 -12.59 -29.71
CA GLU A 216 -30.83 -12.55 -30.24
C GLU A 216 -31.63 -11.36 -29.72
N GLN A 217 -31.44 -10.98 -28.45
CA GLN A 217 -32.11 -9.83 -27.84
C GLN A 217 -31.56 -8.48 -28.32
N ASN A 218 -30.37 -8.45 -28.93
CA ASN A 218 -29.68 -7.21 -29.31
C ASN A 218 -29.14 -7.27 -30.76
N PRO A 219 -30.01 -7.44 -31.77
CA PRO A 219 -29.60 -7.65 -33.15
C PRO A 219 -28.85 -6.46 -33.76
N THR A 220 -29.25 -5.22 -33.41
CA THR A 220 -28.61 -4.00 -33.92
C THR A 220 -27.14 -3.92 -33.48
N GLN A 221 -26.84 -4.28 -32.23
CA GLN A 221 -25.50 -4.27 -31.66
C GLN A 221 -24.64 -5.40 -32.26
N ALA A 222 -25.25 -6.54 -32.58
CA ALA A 222 -24.57 -7.64 -33.25
C ALA A 222 -24.16 -7.25 -34.69
N GLU A 223 -25.03 -6.56 -35.43
CA GLU A 223 -24.71 -6.00 -36.74
C GLU A 223 -23.63 -4.92 -36.68
N GLU A 224 -23.66 -4.02 -35.68
CA GLU A 224 -22.60 -3.02 -35.49
C GLU A 224 -21.23 -3.67 -35.24
N PHE A 225 -21.19 -4.75 -34.46
CA PHE A 225 -19.95 -5.50 -34.22
C PHE A 225 -19.43 -6.15 -35.50
N ARG A 226 -20.30 -6.82 -36.27
CA ARG A 226 -19.97 -7.39 -37.59
C ARG A 226 -19.54 -6.32 -38.60
N GLY A 227 -20.06 -5.11 -38.49
CA GLY A 227 -19.66 -3.92 -39.25
C GLY A 227 -18.29 -3.33 -38.85
N GLY A 228 -17.57 -3.95 -37.91
CA GLY A 228 -16.20 -3.57 -37.52
C GLY A 228 -16.11 -2.73 -36.24
N LYS A 229 -17.22 -2.45 -35.55
CA LYS A 229 -17.24 -1.64 -34.32
C LYS A 229 -16.95 -2.50 -33.09
N THR A 230 -15.68 -2.82 -32.88
CA THR A 230 -15.21 -3.70 -31.79
C THR A 230 -15.55 -3.21 -30.37
N LYS A 231 -15.80 -1.91 -30.17
CA LYS A 231 -16.21 -1.34 -28.87
C LYS A 231 -17.55 -1.90 -28.34
N VAL A 232 -18.40 -2.45 -29.21
CA VAL A 232 -19.69 -3.02 -28.82
C VAL A 232 -19.54 -4.30 -28.00
N MET A 233 -18.38 -4.96 -28.06
CA MET A 233 -18.06 -6.12 -27.22
C MET A 233 -18.20 -5.83 -25.71
N GLY A 234 -17.81 -4.64 -25.27
CA GLY A 234 -17.96 -4.22 -23.87
C GLY A 234 -19.42 -4.17 -23.40
N PHE A 235 -20.35 -3.87 -24.30
CA PHE A 235 -21.79 -3.89 -24.02
C PHE A 235 -22.30 -5.32 -23.79
N PHE A 236 -21.93 -6.25 -24.68
CA PHE A 236 -22.31 -7.67 -24.57
C PHE A 236 -21.78 -8.32 -23.29
N ILE A 237 -20.51 -8.06 -22.95
CA ILE A 237 -19.92 -8.51 -21.68
C ILE A 237 -20.67 -7.90 -20.51
N GLY A 238 -21.01 -6.61 -20.56
CA GLY A 238 -21.80 -5.94 -19.52
C GLY A 238 -23.16 -6.60 -19.28
N GLN A 239 -23.88 -6.93 -20.36
CA GLN A 239 -25.18 -7.62 -20.31
C GLN A 239 -25.06 -9.03 -19.71
N LEU A 240 -24.05 -9.80 -20.13
CA LEU A 240 -23.81 -11.13 -19.57
C LEU A 240 -23.46 -11.05 -18.07
N MET A 241 -22.62 -10.09 -17.69
CA MET A 241 -22.28 -9.85 -16.28
C MET A 241 -23.50 -9.43 -15.46
N GLN A 242 -24.44 -8.68 -16.05
CA GLN A 242 -25.69 -8.31 -15.37
C GLN A 242 -26.59 -9.54 -15.16
N LYS A 243 -26.82 -10.34 -16.20
CA LYS A 243 -27.63 -11.57 -16.12
C LYS A 243 -27.05 -12.59 -15.15
N THR A 244 -25.72 -12.76 -15.15
CA THR A 244 -25.02 -13.70 -14.27
C THR A 244 -24.63 -13.11 -12.91
N LYS A 245 -25.05 -11.87 -12.60
CA LYS A 245 -24.69 -11.13 -11.38
C LYS A 245 -23.18 -11.09 -11.11
N GLY A 246 -22.38 -11.01 -12.18
CA GLY A 246 -20.91 -10.94 -12.12
C GLY A 246 -20.19 -12.27 -11.93
N LYS A 247 -20.92 -13.40 -12.01
CA LYS A 247 -20.37 -14.76 -11.85
C LYS A 247 -19.75 -15.32 -13.13
N ALA A 248 -20.10 -14.81 -14.30
CA ALA A 248 -19.49 -15.28 -15.55
C ALA A 248 -17.97 -15.03 -15.54
N ASN A 249 -17.20 -15.98 -16.06
CA ASN A 249 -15.77 -15.79 -16.26
C ASN A 249 -15.53 -14.78 -17.41
N PRO A 250 -14.88 -13.62 -17.17
CA PRO A 250 -14.70 -12.59 -18.19
C PRO A 250 -13.89 -13.04 -19.41
N LYS A 251 -12.90 -13.93 -19.24
CA LYS A 251 -12.08 -14.43 -20.35
C LYS A 251 -12.90 -15.35 -21.24
N LEU A 252 -13.62 -16.29 -20.63
CA LEU A 252 -14.49 -17.23 -21.35
C LEU A 252 -15.64 -16.50 -22.05
N ALA A 253 -16.27 -15.53 -21.38
CA ALA A 253 -17.29 -14.67 -21.99
C ALA A 253 -16.80 -13.95 -23.25
N ASN A 254 -15.60 -13.35 -23.20
CA ASN A 254 -14.99 -12.70 -24.37
C ASN A 254 -14.75 -13.69 -25.51
N GLN A 255 -14.32 -14.91 -25.21
CA GLN A 255 -14.06 -15.93 -26.22
C GLN A 255 -15.38 -16.37 -26.89
N LEU A 256 -16.41 -16.66 -26.09
CA LEU A 256 -17.71 -17.12 -26.59
C LEU A 256 -18.42 -16.06 -27.45
N PHE A 257 -18.44 -14.79 -27.01
CA PHE A 257 -19.01 -13.71 -27.81
C PHE A 257 -18.24 -13.50 -29.12
N ASN A 258 -16.90 -13.58 -29.10
CA ASN A 258 -16.12 -13.47 -30.33
C ASN A 258 -16.41 -14.62 -31.31
N GLN A 259 -16.56 -15.85 -30.81
CA GLN A 259 -16.89 -17.00 -31.65
C GLN A 259 -18.27 -16.86 -32.30
N GLU A 260 -19.30 -16.52 -31.53
CA GLU A 260 -20.68 -16.44 -32.04
C GLU A 260 -20.94 -15.19 -32.91
N LEU A 261 -20.23 -14.08 -32.67
CA LEU A 261 -20.39 -12.85 -33.46
C LEU A 261 -19.51 -12.79 -34.72
N SER A 262 -18.41 -13.54 -34.76
CA SER A 262 -17.55 -13.67 -35.96
C SER A 262 -18.03 -14.75 -36.93
N GLY A 263 -19.01 -15.56 -36.50
CA GLY A 263 -19.74 -16.53 -37.32
C GLY A 263 -20.92 -15.93 -38.07
#